data_AF-A0A540X8B9-F1
#
_entry.id   AF-A0A540X8B9-F1
#
_cell.length_a   1.000
_cell.length_b   1.000
_cell.length_c   1.000
_cell.angle_alpha   90.00
_cell.angle_beta   90.00
_cell.angle_gamma   90.00
#
_symmetry.space_group_name_H-M   'P 1'
#
loop_
_entity.id
_entity.type
_entity.pdbx_description
1 polymer ?
#
loop_
_entity_poly.entity_id
_entity_poly.type
_entity_poly.pdbx_seq_one_letter_code
_entity_poly.pdbx_strand_id
1 'polypeptide(L)'
;MSYRSVRGLLDLVSLPLRSLPLSVLALGGLLLAPSARAAAEPGEGEEGPVATITSLKLEEGALRVGILWSDKQALPEGAKLVSYDGKDSANDSVEVSPQPGKESEVKLEKALLRPWETGWNQRLVLVDTKDPKAEPLATLPITVNLDCTDGDDKCTLTVAPGAASNSDVVHLSAELDEVITKLEESNPDKEIDLIEAVKANNPRLLGEALAYTHAMSKYMLSGPCTCVWQAVYTHSPAFLGYGINFTNASGTLAGWNGPGAKHSLVAIGGNASGIATSVTGISQVRLKLNCTKWVFYYYKDIILNWPWGKVIVIPFPFPRLVPCISSCTARFDHQGRVSGSTFVTYTSPGSSATAKEQAVYRVDGTPLLTPSASQGGSFNQINGATVFSNIGSTGRVDSYGYVQAAATFPYFASASVANGHSIAIHGYARCPYGPNGHAAVWTYGTSQGIPQTNSLRSSIQNFFLQWGILTLP
;
A
#
# COMPACT_ATOMS: atom_id res chain seq x y z
N MET A 1 -17.93 19.83 1.50
CA MET A 1 -18.32 18.48 1.04
C MET A 1 -17.14 17.55 1.27
N SER A 2 -17.24 16.66 2.26
CA SER A 2 -16.21 15.64 2.54
C SER A 2 -16.38 14.50 1.55
N TYR A 3 -15.38 14.29 0.71
CA TYR A 3 -15.34 13.19 -0.26
C TYR A 3 -15.12 11.89 0.53
N ARG A 4 -16.13 11.03 0.64
CA ARG A 4 -16.01 9.71 1.28
C ARG A 4 -15.45 8.71 0.27
N SER A 5 -14.44 7.94 0.70
CA SER A 5 -13.82 6.90 -0.12
C SER A 5 -14.77 5.69 -0.23
N VAL A 6 -14.92 5.15 -1.44
CA VAL A 6 -15.79 3.99 -1.70
C VAL A 6 -14.94 2.73 -1.62
N ARG A 7 -15.21 1.84 -0.66
CA ARG A 7 -14.68 0.46 -0.64
C ARG A 7 -15.85 -0.53 -0.74
N GLY A 8 -15.78 -1.49 -1.67
CA GLY A 8 -16.88 -2.46 -1.86
C GLY A 8 -16.67 -3.42 -3.04
N LEU A 9 -17.70 -4.20 -3.37
CA LEU A 9 -17.67 -5.31 -4.36
C LEU A 9 -17.12 -4.90 -5.74
N LEU A 10 -17.23 -3.62 -6.13
CA LEU A 10 -16.65 -3.09 -7.38
C LEU A 10 -15.11 -3.00 -7.38
N ASP A 11 -14.46 -3.02 -6.22
CA ASP A 11 -13.00 -3.23 -6.09
C ASP A 11 -12.62 -4.73 -6.01
N LEU A 12 -13.62 -5.62 -5.95
CA LEU A 12 -13.46 -7.07 -5.98
C LEU A 12 -13.88 -7.71 -7.33
N VAL A 13 -14.39 -6.91 -8.28
CA VAL A 13 -14.62 -7.37 -9.66
C VAL A 13 -13.30 -7.31 -10.45
N SER A 14 -12.94 -8.44 -11.07
CA SER A 14 -11.76 -8.58 -11.92
C SER A 14 -11.64 -7.46 -12.97
N LEU A 15 -10.39 -7.05 -13.24
CA LEU A 15 -9.99 -5.95 -14.11
C LEU A 15 -10.47 -5.92 -15.59
N PRO A 16 -10.99 -6.95 -16.29
CA PRO A 16 -11.30 -6.79 -17.71
C PRO A 16 -12.46 -5.83 -18.01
N LEU A 17 -13.22 -5.38 -17.00
CA LEU A 17 -14.30 -4.40 -17.18
C LEU A 17 -13.83 -2.93 -17.00
N ARG A 18 -12.59 -2.68 -16.57
CA ARG A 18 -12.02 -1.31 -16.42
C ARG A 18 -11.58 -0.68 -17.75
N SER A 19 -11.57 -1.42 -18.85
CA SER A 19 -11.23 -0.88 -20.18
C SER A 19 -12.42 -0.29 -20.95
N LEU A 20 -13.62 -0.26 -20.36
CA LEU A 20 -14.66 0.62 -20.88
C LEU A 20 -14.30 2.05 -20.46
N PRO A 21 -14.15 2.99 -21.41
CA PRO A 21 -13.76 4.35 -21.07
C PRO A 21 -14.75 4.91 -20.04
N LEU A 22 -14.20 5.57 -19.02
CA LEU A 22 -14.89 6.23 -17.90
C LEU A 22 -16.07 7.14 -18.34
N SER A 23 -16.22 7.42 -19.63
CA SER A 23 -17.35 8.11 -20.23
C SER A 23 -18.69 7.35 -20.17
N VAL A 24 -18.73 6.00 -20.11
CA VAL A 24 -20.02 5.27 -20.10
C VAL A 24 -20.58 5.03 -18.69
N LEU A 25 -19.70 4.82 -17.68
CA LEU A 25 -20.11 4.69 -16.27
C LEU A 25 -20.34 6.05 -15.59
N ALA A 26 -19.65 7.11 -16.04
CA ALA A 26 -20.00 8.47 -15.65
C ALA A 26 -21.41 8.86 -16.16
N LEU A 27 -21.83 8.37 -17.33
CA LEU A 27 -23.20 8.59 -17.82
C LEU A 27 -24.26 7.79 -17.02
N GLY A 28 -23.95 6.60 -16.51
CA GLY A 28 -24.87 5.84 -15.65
C GLY A 28 -25.06 6.46 -14.25
N GLY A 29 -23.98 7.00 -13.67
CA GLY A 29 -24.02 7.74 -12.39
C GLY A 29 -24.60 9.15 -12.50
N LEU A 30 -24.47 9.80 -13.66
CA LEU A 30 -25.12 11.09 -13.97
C LEU A 30 -26.61 10.95 -14.30
N LEU A 31 -27.09 9.75 -14.68
CA LEU A 31 -28.51 9.48 -14.96
C LEU A 31 -29.29 8.94 -13.75
N LEU A 32 -28.63 8.67 -12.62
CA LEU A 32 -29.26 8.23 -11.36
C LEU A 32 -28.95 9.16 -10.17
N ALA A 33 -28.25 10.27 -10.41
CA ALA A 33 -28.28 11.39 -9.49
C ALA A 33 -29.70 11.98 -9.53
N PRO A 34 -30.46 12.04 -8.41
CA PRO A 34 -31.55 13.01 -8.34
C PRO A 34 -30.94 14.37 -8.67
N SER A 35 -31.52 15.02 -9.67
CA SER A 35 -31.08 16.27 -10.28
C SER A 35 -30.24 17.14 -9.35
N ALA A 36 -28.96 17.33 -9.71
CA ALA A 36 -28.06 18.32 -9.14
C ALA A 36 -28.52 19.75 -9.48
N ARG A 37 -29.67 20.15 -8.94
CA ARG A 37 -30.23 21.51 -9.03
C ARG A 37 -29.85 22.41 -7.85
N ALA A 38 -28.94 21.96 -6.98
CA ALA A 38 -28.56 22.67 -5.76
C ALA A 38 -27.28 23.52 -5.86
N ALA A 39 -26.69 23.70 -7.06
CA ALA A 39 -25.44 24.45 -7.21
C ALA A 39 -25.37 25.36 -8.46
N ALA A 40 -26.51 25.72 -9.04
CA ALA A 40 -26.60 26.87 -9.94
C ALA A 40 -27.18 28.04 -9.11
N GLU A 41 -26.61 29.23 -9.26
CA GLU A 41 -27.21 30.46 -8.73
C GLU A 41 -28.70 30.50 -9.14
N PRO A 42 -29.63 30.86 -8.22
CA PRO A 42 -31.05 30.83 -8.53
C PRO A 42 -31.34 31.86 -9.63
N GLY A 43 -31.50 31.36 -10.86
CA GLY A 43 -32.16 32.11 -11.91
C GLY A 43 -33.58 32.42 -11.47
N GLU A 44 -34.04 33.64 -11.75
CA GLU A 44 -35.38 34.16 -11.44
C GLU A 44 -36.48 33.36 -12.17
N GLY A 45 -36.70 32.11 -11.78
CA GLY A 45 -37.69 31.23 -12.40
C GLY A 45 -37.57 29.73 -12.10
N GLU A 46 -36.52 29.25 -11.43
CA GLU A 46 -36.50 27.84 -10.98
C GLU A 46 -37.28 27.69 -9.67
N GLU A 47 -38.50 27.16 -9.76
CA GLU A 47 -39.26 26.69 -8.60
C GLU A 47 -38.48 25.52 -7.96
N GLY A 48 -37.83 25.77 -6.82
CA GLY A 48 -37.10 24.75 -6.05
C GLY A 48 -37.97 23.56 -5.61
N PRO A 49 -37.39 22.46 -5.10
CA PRO A 49 -38.10 21.19 -4.87
C PRO A 49 -39.35 21.32 -3.98
N VAL A 50 -40.40 20.54 -4.27
CA VAL A 50 -41.69 20.50 -3.52
C VAL A 50 -41.46 20.31 -2.02
N ALA A 51 -40.52 19.44 -1.66
CA ALA A 51 -40.14 19.15 -0.29
C ALA A 51 -38.63 18.89 -0.19
N THR A 52 -38.01 19.31 0.91
CA THR A 52 -36.61 19.02 1.22
C THR A 52 -36.51 18.44 2.63
N ILE A 53 -35.81 17.32 2.79
CA ILE A 53 -35.52 16.77 4.12
C ILE A 53 -34.34 17.56 4.72
N THR A 54 -34.58 18.29 5.81
CA THR A 54 -33.69 19.33 6.36
C THR A 54 -32.95 18.91 7.62
N SER A 55 -33.57 18.07 8.47
CA SER A 55 -32.95 17.63 9.72
C SER A 55 -33.08 16.13 9.92
N LEU A 56 -32.04 15.52 10.48
CA LEU A 56 -31.95 14.10 10.81
C LEU A 56 -31.32 13.97 12.19
N LYS A 57 -32.09 13.55 13.19
CA LYS A 57 -31.60 13.38 14.57
C LYS A 57 -32.14 12.10 15.17
N LEU A 58 -31.35 11.49 16.05
CA LEU A 58 -31.79 10.37 16.87
C LEU A 58 -32.12 10.91 18.27
N GLU A 59 -33.39 10.88 18.64
CA GLU A 59 -33.85 11.30 19.97
C GLU A 59 -34.79 10.26 20.56
N GLU A 60 -34.55 9.83 21.80
CA GLU A 60 -35.40 8.87 22.53
C GLU A 60 -35.67 7.55 21.77
N GLY A 61 -34.78 7.19 20.85
CA GLY A 61 -34.87 5.96 20.06
C GLY A 61 -35.84 6.00 18.91
N ALA A 62 -36.20 7.20 18.46
CA ALA A 62 -36.84 7.41 17.19
C ALA A 62 -36.01 8.33 16.31
N LEU A 63 -36.11 8.11 15.01
CA LEU A 63 -35.52 8.98 14.02
C LEU A 63 -36.44 10.19 13.84
N ARG A 64 -35.96 11.37 14.24
CA ARG A 64 -36.62 12.64 13.98
C ARG A 64 -36.15 13.20 12.66
N VAL A 65 -37.12 13.56 11.81
CA VAL A 65 -36.89 14.04 10.46
C VAL A 65 -37.63 15.36 10.27
N GLY A 66 -36.90 16.40 9.89
CA GLY A 66 -37.48 17.67 9.44
C GLY A 66 -37.71 17.67 7.94
N ILE A 67 -38.88 18.15 7.52
CA ILE A 67 -39.26 18.27 6.12
C ILE A 67 -39.69 19.71 5.88
N LEU A 68 -38.92 20.46 5.09
CA LEU A 68 -39.27 21.79 4.64
C LEU A 68 -40.09 21.72 3.35
N TRP A 69 -41.30 22.28 3.38
CA TRP A 69 -42.20 22.34 2.23
C TRP A 69 -42.05 23.64 1.45
N SER A 70 -42.11 23.55 0.13
CA SER A 70 -42.04 24.71 -0.76
C SER A 70 -43.19 25.69 -0.52
N ASP A 71 -42.90 26.98 -0.57
CA ASP A 71 -43.88 28.07 -0.61
C ASP A 71 -44.23 28.50 -2.05
N LYS A 72 -43.52 27.95 -3.04
CA LYS A 72 -43.60 28.33 -4.46
C LYS A 72 -44.20 27.26 -5.36
N GLN A 73 -44.32 26.02 -4.89
CA GLN A 73 -44.91 24.91 -5.65
C GLN A 73 -46.22 24.43 -5.03
N ALA A 74 -47.08 23.81 -5.84
CA ALA A 74 -48.28 23.13 -5.36
C ALA A 74 -47.89 21.95 -4.47
N LEU A 75 -48.39 21.94 -3.23
CA LEU A 75 -48.16 20.86 -2.28
C LEU A 75 -49.19 19.73 -2.47
N PRO A 76 -48.81 18.47 -2.20
CA PRO A 76 -49.76 17.37 -2.20
C PRO A 76 -50.73 17.50 -1.02
N GLU A 77 -51.95 16.96 -1.17
CA GLU A 77 -52.95 16.98 -0.09
C GLU A 77 -52.53 16.15 1.14
N GLY A 78 -51.67 15.15 0.92
CA GLY A 78 -51.05 14.37 1.97
C GLY A 78 -49.76 13.75 1.48
N ALA A 79 -48.80 13.58 2.38
CA ALA A 79 -47.55 12.89 2.09
C ALA A 79 -47.29 11.82 3.14
N LYS A 80 -46.48 10.83 2.78
CA LYS A 80 -46.08 9.77 3.69
C LYS A 80 -44.57 9.62 3.64
N LEU A 81 -43.91 9.80 4.77
CA LEU A 81 -42.50 9.51 4.92
C LEU A 81 -42.35 8.03 5.27
N VAL A 82 -41.64 7.28 4.44
CA VAL A 82 -41.39 5.85 4.62
C VAL A 82 -39.90 5.63 4.84
N SER A 83 -39.56 4.85 5.86
CA SER A 83 -38.21 4.36 6.10
C SER A 83 -38.05 2.96 5.49
N TYR A 84 -37.06 2.83 4.62
CA TYR A 84 -36.64 1.57 4.03
C TYR A 84 -35.29 1.14 4.63
N ASP A 85 -35.21 -0.13 5.00
CA ASP A 85 -33.98 -0.74 5.51
C ASP A 85 -32.95 -1.02 4.40
N GLY A 86 -31.80 -1.59 4.77
CA GLY A 86 -30.77 -1.97 3.80
C GLY A 86 -31.13 -3.14 2.87
N LYS A 87 -32.31 -3.74 3.02
CA LYS A 87 -32.88 -4.73 2.09
C LYS A 87 -34.08 -4.17 1.32
N ASP A 88 -34.24 -2.84 1.31
CA ASP A 88 -35.37 -2.14 0.71
C ASP A 88 -36.75 -2.59 1.25
N SER A 89 -36.79 -3.12 2.48
CA SER A 89 -38.02 -3.44 3.18
C SER A 89 -38.48 -2.23 3.99
N ALA A 90 -39.78 -1.90 3.90
CA ALA A 90 -40.35 -0.78 4.66
C ALA A 90 -40.40 -1.14 6.16
N ASN A 91 -39.67 -0.39 6.98
CA ASN A 91 -39.58 -0.57 8.42
C ASN A 91 -40.61 0.24 9.20
N ASP A 92 -40.84 1.48 8.75
CA ASP A 92 -41.73 2.42 9.42
C ASP A 92 -42.28 3.44 8.44
N SER A 93 -43.40 4.05 8.80
CA SER A 93 -43.96 5.13 8.00
C SER A 93 -44.86 6.05 8.82
N VAL A 94 -44.82 7.34 8.51
CA VAL A 94 -45.66 8.36 9.14
C VAL A 94 -46.28 9.24 8.06
N GLU A 95 -47.58 9.49 8.20
CA GLU A 95 -48.28 10.48 7.37
C GLU A 95 -47.95 11.89 7.83
N VAL A 96 -47.73 12.77 6.86
CA VAL A 96 -47.32 14.16 7.06
C VAL A 96 -48.30 15.04 6.30
N SER A 97 -48.79 16.08 6.96
CA SER A 97 -49.66 17.08 6.35
C SER A 97 -48.82 18.27 5.89
N PRO A 98 -48.64 18.47 4.57
CA PRO A 98 -47.80 19.54 4.04
C PRO A 98 -48.36 20.92 4.38
N GLN A 99 -47.49 21.85 4.78
CA GLN A 99 -47.86 23.26 4.99
C GLN A 99 -46.88 24.16 4.25
N PRO A 100 -47.34 25.05 3.35
CA PRO A 100 -46.46 25.89 2.53
C PRO A 100 -45.48 26.72 3.37
N GLY A 101 -44.20 26.65 3.01
CA GLY A 101 -43.11 27.40 3.65
C GLY A 101 -42.79 26.99 5.10
N LYS A 102 -43.37 25.91 5.63
CA LYS A 102 -43.14 25.45 7.00
C LYS A 102 -42.34 24.15 7.04
N GLU A 103 -41.60 23.97 8.12
CA GLU A 103 -40.95 22.70 8.45
C GLU A 103 -41.92 21.82 9.25
N SER A 104 -42.13 20.59 8.78
CA SER A 104 -42.81 19.54 9.52
C SER A 104 -41.78 18.64 10.19
N GLU A 105 -41.87 18.47 11.50
CA GLU A 105 -41.03 17.53 12.25
C GLU A 105 -41.81 16.23 12.48
N VAL A 106 -41.25 15.10 12.06
CA VAL A 106 -41.88 13.78 12.19
C VAL A 106 -40.97 12.81 12.91
N LYS A 107 -41.57 11.89 13.67
CA LYS A 107 -40.88 10.91 14.50
C LYS A 107 -41.16 9.50 13.95
N LEU A 108 -40.13 8.83 13.45
CA LEU A 108 -40.19 7.42 13.00
C LEU A 108 -39.59 6.52 14.08
N GLU A 109 -40.43 5.83 14.83
CA GLU A 109 -40.01 5.00 15.96
C GLU A 109 -39.29 3.73 15.50
N LYS A 110 -39.66 3.12 14.37
CA LYS A 110 -39.13 1.83 13.92
C LYS A 110 -38.13 1.93 12.77
N ALA A 111 -37.75 3.13 12.35
CA ALA A 111 -36.86 3.34 11.20
C ALA A 111 -35.55 2.53 11.30
N LEU A 112 -34.90 2.52 12.47
CA LEU A 112 -33.56 1.97 12.66
C LEU A 112 -33.55 0.56 13.26
N LEU A 113 -34.53 -0.28 12.90
CA LEU A 113 -34.65 -1.62 13.47
C LEU A 113 -33.51 -2.53 12.96
N ARG A 114 -32.60 -2.90 13.88
CA ARG A 114 -31.56 -3.93 13.69
C ARG A 114 -30.70 -3.74 12.42
N PRO A 115 -29.96 -2.62 12.28
CA PRO A 115 -29.12 -2.35 11.11
C PRO A 115 -28.04 -3.41 10.86
N TRP A 116 -27.56 -4.10 11.90
CA TRP A 116 -26.65 -5.25 11.74
C TRP A 116 -27.31 -6.43 10.99
N GLU A 117 -28.63 -6.60 11.02
CA GLU A 117 -29.34 -7.65 10.26
C GLU A 117 -29.68 -7.16 8.85
N THR A 118 -30.23 -5.95 8.74
CA THR A 118 -30.85 -5.42 7.51
C THR A 118 -29.89 -4.60 6.65
N GLY A 119 -28.84 -4.02 7.23
CA GLY A 119 -27.84 -3.21 6.54
C GLY A 119 -27.62 -1.86 7.23
N TRP A 120 -26.39 -1.35 7.13
CA TRP A 120 -25.96 -0.07 7.72
C TRP A 120 -26.34 1.13 6.86
N ASN A 121 -26.61 0.92 5.57
CA ASN A 121 -27.18 1.95 4.69
C ASN A 121 -28.69 1.73 4.58
N GLN A 122 -29.44 2.81 4.74
CA GLN A 122 -30.90 2.85 4.72
C GLN A 122 -31.35 4.05 3.89
N ARG A 123 -32.65 4.20 3.65
CA ARG A 123 -33.16 5.40 2.97
C ARG A 123 -34.53 5.82 3.50
N LEU A 124 -34.75 7.13 3.50
CA LEU A 124 -36.06 7.73 3.66
C LEU A 124 -36.61 8.13 2.31
N VAL A 125 -37.88 7.84 2.08
CA VAL A 125 -38.58 8.19 0.86
C VAL A 125 -39.86 8.89 1.24
N LEU A 126 -40.03 10.11 0.77
CA LEU A 126 -41.26 10.87 0.91
C LEU A 126 -42.10 10.64 -0.34
N VAL A 127 -43.29 10.08 -0.18
CA VAL A 127 -44.21 9.76 -1.28
C VAL A 127 -45.54 10.50 -1.10
N ASP A 128 -46.21 10.80 -2.22
CA ASP A 128 -47.59 11.29 -2.20
C ASP A 128 -48.54 10.16 -1.75
N THR A 129 -49.50 10.45 -0.88
CA THR A 129 -50.48 9.47 -0.42
C THR A 129 -51.56 9.16 -1.47
N LYS A 130 -51.83 10.07 -2.42
CA LYS A 130 -52.82 9.88 -3.48
C LYS A 130 -52.28 9.12 -4.69
N ASP A 131 -51.01 9.33 -5.03
CA ASP A 131 -50.33 8.57 -6.07
C ASP A 131 -49.01 7.98 -5.55
N PRO A 132 -49.06 6.90 -4.76
CA PRO A 132 -47.87 6.24 -4.24
C PRO A 132 -47.02 5.54 -5.33
N LYS A 133 -47.48 5.53 -6.60
CA LYS A 133 -46.71 5.05 -7.76
C LYS A 133 -45.98 6.18 -8.50
N ALA A 134 -46.26 7.44 -8.17
CA ALA A 134 -45.55 8.59 -8.71
C ALA A 134 -44.09 8.64 -8.24
N GLU A 135 -43.29 9.48 -8.89
CA GLU A 135 -41.92 9.72 -8.45
C GLU A 135 -41.88 10.24 -7.01
N PRO A 136 -40.91 9.78 -6.19
CA PRO A 136 -40.77 10.27 -4.82
C PRO A 136 -40.60 11.79 -4.75
N LEU A 137 -41.31 12.43 -3.83
CA LEU A 137 -41.22 13.87 -3.56
C LEU A 137 -39.83 14.27 -3.04
N ALA A 138 -39.23 13.37 -2.24
CA ALA A 138 -37.86 13.50 -1.78
C ALA A 138 -37.31 12.10 -1.41
N THR A 139 -36.02 11.89 -1.62
CA THR A 139 -35.31 10.70 -1.13
C THR A 139 -34.05 11.12 -0.41
N LEU A 140 -33.85 10.62 0.81
CA LEU A 140 -32.63 10.85 1.60
C LEU A 140 -31.99 9.50 1.97
N PRO A 141 -30.82 9.17 1.38
CA PRO A 141 -29.99 8.08 1.88
C PRO A 141 -29.49 8.38 3.30
N ILE A 142 -29.48 7.37 4.15
CA ILE A 142 -29.00 7.44 5.54
C ILE A 142 -27.90 6.40 5.72
N THR A 143 -26.82 6.81 6.36
CA THR A 143 -25.82 5.89 6.92
C THR A 143 -26.03 5.80 8.42
N VAL A 144 -26.32 4.59 8.90
CA VAL A 144 -26.37 4.24 10.32
C VAL A 144 -24.98 3.82 10.74
N ASN A 145 -24.51 4.34 11.87
CA ASN A 145 -23.20 4.04 12.41
C ASN A 145 -23.28 3.77 13.92
N LEU A 146 -22.15 3.39 14.52
CA LEU A 146 -21.98 3.25 15.95
C LEU A 146 -21.11 4.40 16.47
N ASP A 147 -21.45 4.89 17.65
CA ASP A 147 -20.59 5.73 18.47
C ASP A 147 -20.25 4.96 19.74
N CYS A 148 -18.97 4.65 19.93
CA CYS A 148 -18.50 3.82 21.02
C CYS A 148 -17.68 4.67 21.97
N THR A 149 -18.04 4.67 23.25
CA THR A 149 -17.29 5.38 24.28
C THR A 149 -16.05 4.61 24.69
N ASP A 150 -14.95 5.32 24.94
CA ASP A 150 -13.67 4.74 25.36
C ASP A 150 -13.83 3.83 26.60
N GLY A 151 -13.55 2.53 26.42
CA GLY A 151 -13.22 1.62 27.52
C GLY A 151 -14.09 0.37 27.68
N ASP A 152 -15.33 0.36 27.20
CA ASP A 152 -16.35 -0.58 27.75
C ASP A 152 -17.10 -1.47 26.74
N ASP A 153 -16.68 -1.50 25.47
CA ASP A 153 -17.39 -2.22 24.39
C ASP A 153 -18.90 -1.85 24.32
N LYS A 154 -19.23 -0.65 24.83
CA LYS A 154 -20.57 -0.06 24.84
C LYS A 154 -20.67 0.97 23.72
N CYS A 155 -21.64 0.78 22.84
CA CYS A 155 -21.89 1.70 21.74
C CYS A 155 -23.35 2.11 21.66
N THR A 156 -23.60 3.30 21.11
CA THR A 156 -24.92 3.81 20.76
C THR A 156 -25.03 3.93 19.24
N LEU A 157 -26.26 3.91 18.72
CA LEU A 157 -26.49 4.18 17.30
C LEU A 157 -26.38 5.67 17.02
N THR A 158 -25.77 5.99 15.88
CA THR A 158 -25.79 7.32 15.29
C THR A 158 -26.25 7.25 13.85
N VAL A 159 -26.75 8.37 13.33
CA VAL A 159 -27.23 8.48 11.95
C VAL A 159 -26.68 9.73 11.32
N ALA A 160 -26.30 9.62 10.06
CA ALA A 160 -25.89 10.75 9.25
C ALA A 160 -26.49 10.63 7.84
N PRO A 161 -26.67 11.77 7.14
CA PRO A 161 -26.91 11.74 5.70
C PRO A 161 -25.86 10.88 5.00
N GLY A 162 -26.31 9.93 4.19
CA GLY A 162 -25.48 8.99 3.46
C GLY A 162 -25.26 9.43 2.02
N ALA A 163 -24.35 8.75 1.32
CA ALA A 163 -24.29 8.81 -0.13
C ALA A 163 -25.38 7.92 -0.72
N ALA A 164 -25.97 8.32 -1.84
CA ALA A 164 -26.90 7.49 -2.59
C ALA A 164 -26.14 6.28 -3.16
N SER A 165 -26.14 5.17 -2.46
CA SER A 165 -25.54 3.93 -2.93
C SER A 165 -26.45 2.75 -2.69
N ASN A 166 -26.22 1.69 -3.48
CA ASN A 166 -26.74 0.36 -3.22
C ASN A 166 -26.36 -0.08 -1.79
N SER A 167 -27.20 -0.91 -1.17
CA SER A 167 -26.96 -1.52 0.13
C SER A 167 -25.67 -2.34 0.20
N ASP A 168 -25.18 -2.76 -0.97
CA ASP A 168 -23.92 -3.51 -1.16
C ASP A 168 -22.63 -2.69 -0.99
N VAL A 169 -22.72 -1.36 -0.86
CA VAL A 169 -21.55 -0.47 -0.80
C VAL A 169 -21.32 0.06 0.61
N VAL A 170 -20.15 -0.18 1.19
CA VAL A 170 -19.82 0.34 2.53
C VAL A 170 -19.06 1.65 2.38
N HIS A 171 -19.65 2.74 2.87
CA HIS A 171 -18.99 4.04 2.88
C HIS A 171 -18.12 4.17 4.11
N LEU A 172 -16.87 4.54 3.88
CA LEU A 172 -15.91 4.86 4.93
C LEU A 172 -15.69 6.37 4.98
N SER A 173 -15.50 6.89 6.18
CA SER A 173 -14.87 8.19 6.38
C SER A 173 -13.46 8.16 5.78
N ALA A 174 -13.03 9.30 5.23
CA ALA A 174 -11.67 9.44 4.72
C ALA A 174 -10.62 9.15 5.82
N GLU A 175 -10.96 9.45 7.06
CA GLU A 175 -10.12 9.23 8.24
C GLU A 175 -9.92 7.73 8.53
N LEU A 176 -11.00 6.93 8.50
CA LEU A 176 -10.88 5.48 8.66
C LEU A 176 -10.19 4.81 7.47
N ASP A 177 -10.46 5.27 6.25
CA ASP A 177 -9.80 4.78 5.03
C ASP A 177 -8.27 5.02 5.07
N GLU A 178 -7.85 6.20 5.53
CA GLU A 178 -6.44 6.53 5.70
C GLU A 178 -5.77 5.65 6.77
N VAL A 179 -6.45 5.41 7.89
CA VAL A 179 -5.95 4.52 8.95
C VAL A 179 -5.79 3.09 8.45
N ILE A 180 -6.80 2.55 7.75
CA ILE A 180 -6.73 1.19 7.18
C ILE A 180 -5.57 1.09 6.18
N THR A 181 -5.45 2.07 5.27
CA THR A 181 -4.37 2.09 4.27
C THR A 181 -2.99 2.12 4.93
N LYS A 182 -2.80 2.98 5.94
CA LYS A 182 -1.54 3.05 6.69
C LYS A 182 -1.24 1.74 7.42
N LEU A 183 -2.24 1.06 7.97
CA LEU A 183 -2.07 -0.22 8.64
C LEU A 183 -1.62 -1.32 7.65
N GLU A 184 -2.23 -1.36 6.47
CA GLU A 184 -1.88 -2.29 5.39
C GLU A 184 -0.44 -2.06 4.89
N GLU A 185 -0.01 -0.80 4.79
CA GLU A 185 1.35 -0.43 4.35
C GLU A 185 2.44 -0.66 5.41
N SER A 186 2.14 -0.36 6.68
CA SER A 186 3.15 -0.28 7.75
C SER A 186 3.53 -1.63 8.37
N ASN A 187 2.71 -2.66 8.17
CA ASN A 187 2.84 -3.93 8.89
C ASN A 187 2.59 -5.17 8.00
N PRO A 188 3.24 -5.28 6.84
CA PRO A 188 2.84 -6.27 5.85
C PRO A 188 3.28 -7.70 6.22
N ASP A 189 4.22 -7.85 7.16
CA ASP A 189 4.73 -9.15 7.62
C ASP A 189 4.15 -9.53 9.01
N LYS A 190 3.18 -8.78 9.56
CA LYS A 190 2.60 -9.00 10.89
C LYS A 190 1.09 -9.22 10.80
N GLU A 191 0.60 -10.07 11.70
CA GLU A 191 -0.83 -10.21 11.92
C GLU A 191 -1.35 -9.00 12.71
N ILE A 192 -2.37 -8.33 12.19
CA ILE A 192 -2.97 -7.15 12.81
C ILE A 192 -4.46 -7.35 12.94
N ASP A 193 -4.99 -7.15 14.15
CA ASP A 193 -6.42 -7.02 14.36
C ASP A 193 -6.87 -5.60 14.02
N LEU A 194 -7.77 -5.47 13.04
CA LEU A 194 -8.19 -4.15 12.54
C LEU A 194 -8.82 -3.31 13.64
N ILE A 195 -9.71 -3.91 14.44
CA ILE A 195 -10.46 -3.18 15.45
C ILE A 195 -9.53 -2.71 16.57
N GLU A 196 -8.64 -3.58 17.04
CA GLU A 196 -7.65 -3.19 18.06
C GLU A 196 -6.68 -2.13 17.54
N ALA A 197 -6.26 -2.22 16.26
CA ALA A 197 -5.36 -1.25 15.65
C ALA A 197 -6.01 0.11 15.41
N VAL A 198 -7.29 0.14 15.01
CA VAL A 198 -8.07 1.39 14.92
C VAL A 198 -8.26 1.98 16.31
N LYS A 199 -8.66 1.16 17.29
CA LYS A 199 -8.84 1.60 18.69
C LYS A 199 -7.56 2.21 19.26
N ALA A 200 -6.40 1.62 18.97
CA ALA A 200 -5.13 2.15 19.45
C ALA A 200 -4.71 3.46 18.76
N ASN A 201 -5.00 3.63 17.46
CA ASN A 201 -4.62 4.83 16.71
C ASN A 201 -5.60 6.00 16.85
N ASN A 202 -6.90 5.71 16.75
CA ASN A 202 -7.97 6.70 16.86
C ASN A 202 -9.25 6.04 17.42
N PRO A 203 -9.44 6.07 18.75
CA PRO A 203 -10.60 5.45 19.40
C PRO A 203 -11.96 5.95 18.91
N ARG A 204 -12.04 7.20 18.42
CA ARG A 204 -13.29 7.79 17.90
C ARG A 204 -13.82 7.06 16.65
N LEU A 205 -12.94 6.38 15.92
CA LEU A 205 -13.31 5.61 14.73
C LEU A 205 -13.74 4.17 15.07
N LEU A 206 -13.73 3.77 16.34
CA LEU A 206 -14.04 2.40 16.76
C LEU A 206 -15.44 1.96 16.30
N GLY A 207 -16.45 2.81 16.50
CA GLY A 207 -17.82 2.48 16.09
C GLY A 207 -17.95 2.34 14.57
N GLU A 208 -17.31 3.22 13.82
CA GLU A 208 -17.26 3.13 12.36
C GLU A 208 -16.53 1.86 11.89
N ALA A 209 -15.42 1.50 12.52
CA ALA A 209 -14.70 0.27 12.21
C ALA A 209 -15.53 -0.98 12.53
N LEU A 210 -16.30 -1.00 13.63
CA LEU A 210 -17.21 -2.10 13.96
C LEU A 210 -18.33 -2.24 12.91
N ALA A 211 -18.97 -1.13 12.53
CA ALA A 211 -19.99 -1.14 11.48
C ALA A 211 -19.41 -1.61 10.13
N TYR A 212 -18.22 -1.11 9.77
CA TYR A 212 -17.49 -1.51 8.57
C TYR A 212 -17.17 -3.00 8.54
N THR A 213 -16.54 -3.53 9.60
CA THR A 213 -16.16 -4.95 9.68
C THR A 213 -17.36 -5.88 9.69
N HIS A 214 -18.44 -5.48 10.36
CA HIS A 214 -19.71 -6.21 10.31
C HIS A 214 -20.26 -6.23 8.88
N ALA A 215 -20.28 -5.08 8.19
CA ALA A 215 -20.71 -5.01 6.81
C ALA A 215 -19.84 -5.92 5.92
N MET A 216 -18.52 -5.85 6.03
CA MET A 216 -17.56 -6.70 5.31
C MET A 216 -17.81 -8.19 5.52
N SER A 217 -18.11 -8.61 6.75
CA SER A 217 -18.27 -10.03 7.09
C SER A 217 -19.44 -10.69 6.36
N LYS A 218 -20.51 -9.94 6.06
CA LYS A 218 -21.66 -10.42 5.29
C LYS A 218 -21.28 -10.78 3.85
N TYR A 219 -20.22 -10.17 3.33
CA TYR A 219 -19.69 -10.45 2.00
C TYR A 219 -18.70 -11.62 1.99
N MET A 220 -18.59 -12.38 3.09
CA MET A 220 -17.68 -13.53 3.26
C MET A 220 -16.39 -13.36 2.49
N LEU A 221 -15.52 -12.47 2.95
CA LEU A 221 -14.20 -12.31 2.35
C LEU A 221 -13.30 -13.48 2.74
N SER A 222 -13.50 -14.64 2.11
CA SER A 222 -12.37 -15.41 1.57
C SER A 222 -11.81 -14.67 0.35
N GLY A 223 -11.54 -13.37 0.55
CA GLY A 223 -11.04 -12.49 -0.47
C GLY A 223 -9.67 -12.99 -0.93
N PRO A 224 -9.34 -12.79 -2.20
CA PRO A 224 -8.01 -13.07 -2.72
C PRO A 224 -6.94 -12.24 -1.99
N CYS A 225 -5.70 -12.69 -2.03
CA CYS A 225 -4.57 -11.92 -1.55
C CYS A 225 -4.45 -10.58 -2.29
N THR A 226 -4.36 -9.49 -1.55
CA THR A 226 -3.92 -8.18 -2.06
C THR A 226 -2.41 -8.14 -1.96
N CYS A 227 -1.73 -7.83 -3.07
CA CYS A 227 -0.28 -7.79 -3.09
C CYS A 227 0.25 -6.36 -3.34
N VAL A 228 1.47 -6.10 -2.87
CA VAL A 228 2.26 -4.90 -3.16
C VAL A 228 3.71 -5.26 -3.46
N TRP A 229 4.36 -4.52 -4.36
CA TRP A 229 5.79 -4.68 -4.62
C TRP A 229 6.61 -4.06 -3.50
N GLN A 230 7.61 -4.79 -3.00
CA GLN A 230 8.52 -4.29 -1.98
C GLN A 230 9.97 -4.56 -2.37
N ALA A 231 10.79 -3.50 -2.32
CA ALA A 231 12.23 -3.58 -2.50
C ALA A 231 12.94 -3.62 -1.14
N VAL A 232 13.95 -4.48 -1.01
CA VAL A 232 14.81 -4.56 0.17
C VAL A 232 16.27 -4.55 -0.27
N TYR A 233 17.06 -3.68 0.36
CA TYR A 233 18.48 -3.54 0.14
C TYR A 233 19.24 -4.07 1.35
N THR A 234 20.29 -4.84 1.12
CA THR A 234 21.15 -5.33 2.19
C THR A 234 22.60 -5.22 1.77
N HIS A 235 23.40 -4.58 2.60
CA HIS A 235 24.82 -4.40 2.37
C HIS A 235 25.59 -4.83 3.62
N SER A 236 26.68 -5.56 3.42
CA SER A 236 27.64 -5.87 4.48
C SER A 236 29.05 -5.61 3.94
N PRO A 237 29.85 -4.70 4.54
CA PRO A 237 29.50 -3.83 5.67
C PRO A 237 28.31 -2.89 5.38
N ALA A 238 27.56 -2.46 6.40
CA ALA A 238 26.34 -1.66 6.23
C ALA A 238 26.58 -0.13 6.23
N PHE A 239 27.70 0.36 6.75
CA PHE A 239 27.96 1.79 6.99
C PHE A 239 29.15 2.34 6.19
N LEU A 240 29.14 3.66 5.95
CA LEU A 240 30.28 4.44 5.45
C LEU A 240 31.35 4.52 6.54
N GLY A 241 32.31 3.60 6.61
CA GLY A 241 33.24 3.62 7.76
C GLY A 241 34.43 2.68 7.75
N TYR A 242 34.95 2.29 6.59
CA TYR A 242 36.04 1.32 6.53
C TYR A 242 37.25 1.95 5.81
N GLY A 243 38.09 2.62 6.61
CA GLY A 243 39.30 3.31 6.21
C GLY A 243 40.54 2.47 6.50
N ILE A 244 41.19 1.96 5.45
CA ILE A 244 42.42 1.17 5.66
C ILE A 244 43.62 2.05 5.31
N ASN A 245 44.55 2.25 6.24
CA ASN A 245 45.86 2.87 6.01
C ASN A 245 46.79 2.47 7.17
N PHE A 246 47.94 1.79 7.01
CA PHE A 246 48.95 1.77 8.11
C PHE A 246 50.42 1.66 7.66
N THR A 247 51.30 2.43 8.36
CA THR A 247 52.78 2.45 8.33
C THR A 247 53.38 2.88 9.67
N ASN A 248 54.61 2.44 10.03
CA ASN A 248 55.75 3.31 10.43
C ASN A 248 57.02 2.49 10.77
N ALA A 249 57.72 2.02 9.73
CA ALA A 249 59.18 1.87 9.72
C ALA A 249 59.70 1.69 8.28
N SER A 250 58.93 1.06 7.37
CA SER A 250 59.11 1.06 5.90
C SER A 250 58.14 0.08 5.18
N GLY A 251 56.81 0.22 5.27
CA GLY A 251 55.89 -0.68 4.55
C GLY A 251 54.41 -0.31 4.67
N THR A 252 53.80 0.25 3.61
CA THR A 252 52.50 0.94 3.70
C THR A 252 51.41 0.28 2.91
N LEU A 253 50.20 0.15 3.47
CA LEU A 253 49.00 -0.22 2.71
C LEU A 253 47.91 0.88 2.84
N ALA A 254 47.02 1.06 1.86
CA ALA A 254 46.03 2.15 1.83
C ALA A 254 44.64 1.77 1.25
N GLY A 255 43.60 2.57 1.55
CA GLY A 255 42.16 2.23 1.73
C GLY A 255 41.27 2.19 0.48
N TRP A 256 39.99 1.80 0.49
CA TRP A 256 38.83 1.82 1.40
C TRP A 256 37.93 0.56 1.18
N ASN A 257 37.05 0.21 2.12
CA ASN A 257 36.13 -0.93 2.03
C ASN A 257 34.75 -0.68 2.66
N GLY A 258 34.09 0.44 2.29
CA GLY A 258 32.79 0.83 2.86
C GLY A 258 31.61 -0.04 2.41
N PRO A 259 30.39 0.50 2.24
CA PRO A 259 29.21 -0.34 2.33
C PRO A 259 29.07 -1.29 1.14
N GLY A 260 28.88 -2.56 1.48
CA GLY A 260 28.61 -3.66 0.57
C GLY A 260 29.82 -4.21 -0.18
N ALA A 261 29.61 -4.70 -1.39
CA ALA A 261 30.65 -5.29 -2.24
C ALA A 261 31.54 -4.22 -2.91
N LYS A 262 32.14 -3.30 -2.13
CA LYS A 262 33.02 -2.25 -2.64
C LYS A 262 34.38 -2.26 -1.93
N HIS A 263 35.46 -2.24 -2.70
CA HIS A 263 36.81 -2.27 -2.12
C HIS A 263 37.82 -1.57 -3.03
N SER A 264 38.66 -0.72 -2.47
CA SER A 264 39.95 -0.28 -3.03
C SER A 264 40.99 -0.65 -1.98
N LEU A 265 42.09 -1.31 -2.30
CA LEU A 265 43.22 -1.38 -1.34
C LEU A 265 44.56 -1.40 -2.06
N VAL A 266 45.58 -0.81 -1.45
CA VAL A 266 46.94 -0.66 -1.97
C VAL A 266 47.94 -1.20 -0.93
N ALA A 267 49.06 -1.78 -1.33
CA ALA A 267 50.18 -2.21 -0.46
C ALA A 267 51.52 -1.84 -1.10
N ILE A 268 52.50 -1.38 -0.31
CA ILE A 268 53.80 -0.83 -0.69
C ILE A 268 54.86 -1.38 0.28
N GLY A 269 55.67 -2.33 -0.17
CA GLY A 269 56.70 -2.98 0.65
C GLY A 269 58.00 -2.19 0.67
N GLY A 270 58.56 -1.95 1.86
CA GLY A 270 59.88 -1.34 2.05
C GLY A 270 60.81 -2.14 2.98
N ASN A 271 60.44 -3.38 3.31
CA ASN A 271 61.28 -4.36 3.97
C ASN A 271 60.98 -5.79 3.48
N ALA A 272 61.89 -6.73 3.79
CA ALA A 272 61.82 -8.11 3.32
C ALA A 272 60.65 -8.91 3.90
N SER A 273 60.08 -8.49 5.04
CA SER A 273 58.92 -9.15 5.66
C SER A 273 57.58 -8.74 5.04
N GLY A 274 57.50 -7.58 4.38
CA GLY A 274 56.34 -7.11 3.62
C GLY A 274 55.10 -6.73 4.44
N ILE A 275 54.02 -6.38 3.74
CA ILE A 275 52.70 -6.00 4.29
C ILE A 275 51.58 -6.67 3.48
N ALA A 276 50.50 -7.13 4.13
CA ALA A 276 49.36 -7.79 3.49
C ALA A 276 48.02 -7.47 4.17
N THR A 277 46.92 -7.52 3.41
CA THR A 277 45.55 -7.45 3.94
C THR A 277 44.53 -8.12 3.00
N SER A 278 43.34 -8.40 3.52
CA SER A 278 42.18 -8.80 2.73
C SER A 278 40.90 -8.11 3.18
N VAL A 279 39.94 -8.01 2.25
CA VAL A 279 38.60 -7.49 2.53
C VAL A 279 37.53 -8.30 1.81
N THR A 280 36.34 -8.31 2.41
CA THR A 280 35.14 -8.97 1.87
C THR A 280 33.96 -8.03 1.96
N GLY A 281 33.04 -8.13 1.01
CA GLY A 281 31.77 -7.42 1.10
C GLY A 281 30.69 -7.97 0.20
N ILE A 282 29.47 -7.66 0.59
CA ILE A 282 28.23 -8.24 0.09
C ILE A 282 27.27 -7.11 -0.25
N SER A 283 26.78 -7.08 -1.49
CA SER A 283 25.66 -6.23 -1.89
C SER A 283 24.51 -7.10 -2.34
N GLN A 284 23.31 -6.83 -1.84
CA GLN A 284 22.12 -7.60 -2.14
C GLN A 284 20.93 -6.68 -2.37
N VAL A 285 20.15 -7.01 -3.40
CA VAL A 285 18.83 -6.46 -3.66
C VAL A 285 17.82 -7.58 -3.72
N ARG A 286 16.66 -7.37 -3.11
CA ARG A 286 15.53 -8.28 -3.16
C ARG A 286 14.30 -7.53 -3.62
N LEU A 287 13.58 -8.11 -4.57
CA LEU A 287 12.26 -7.68 -4.96
C LEU A 287 11.27 -8.75 -4.49
N LYS A 288 10.31 -8.38 -3.63
CA LYS A 288 9.27 -9.29 -3.14
C LYS A 288 7.89 -8.79 -3.47
N LEU A 289 6.96 -9.73 -3.72
CA LEU A 289 5.53 -9.46 -3.68
C LEU A 289 5.09 -9.71 -2.25
N ASN A 290 4.74 -8.66 -1.53
CA ASN A 290 4.18 -8.80 -0.20
C ASN A 290 2.67 -8.88 -0.31
N CYS A 291 2.08 -9.97 0.14
CA CYS A 291 0.67 -10.27 -0.07
C CYS A 291 -0.03 -10.49 1.27
N THR A 292 -1.14 -9.80 1.46
CA THR A 292 -1.96 -9.86 2.67
C THR A 292 -3.41 -10.12 2.33
N LYS A 293 -4.16 -10.66 3.28
CA LYS A 293 -5.61 -10.82 3.18
C LYS A 293 -6.26 -10.60 4.54
N TRP A 294 -7.52 -10.19 4.52
CA TRP A 294 -8.35 -10.13 5.71
C TRP A 294 -8.95 -11.51 6.02
N VAL A 295 -8.88 -11.94 7.27
CA VAL A 295 -9.47 -13.21 7.76
C VAL A 295 -10.24 -12.95 9.04
N PHE A 296 -11.42 -13.56 9.15
CA PHE A 296 -12.24 -13.50 10.36
C PHE A 296 -11.98 -14.75 11.21
N TYR A 297 -11.25 -14.61 12.32
CA TYR A 297 -10.96 -15.75 13.20
C TYR A 297 -11.96 -15.89 14.35
N TYR A 298 -12.51 -14.78 14.82
CA TYR A 298 -13.37 -14.76 16.00
C TYR A 298 -14.32 -13.56 16.00
N TYR A 299 -15.30 -13.63 16.90
CA TYR A 299 -16.28 -12.57 17.15
C TYR A 299 -16.12 -12.10 18.59
N LYS A 300 -16.34 -10.81 18.86
CA LYS A 300 -16.52 -10.28 20.22
C LYS A 300 -17.92 -9.73 20.38
N ASP A 301 -18.47 -9.93 21.56
CA ASP A 301 -19.77 -9.40 21.94
C ASP A 301 -19.65 -7.89 22.26
N ILE A 302 -20.36 -7.07 21.49
CA ILE A 302 -20.46 -5.62 21.70
C ILE A 302 -21.82 -5.31 22.30
N ILE A 303 -21.81 -4.48 23.34
CA ILE A 303 -23.00 -4.05 24.05
C ILE A 303 -23.55 -2.81 23.36
N LEU A 304 -24.70 -2.94 22.70
CA LEU A 304 -25.43 -1.81 22.16
C LEU A 304 -26.44 -1.30 23.17
N ASN A 305 -26.24 -0.05 23.58
CA ASN A 305 -27.25 0.70 24.31
C ASN A 305 -28.33 1.11 23.31
N TRP A 306 -29.41 0.35 23.30
CA TRP A 306 -30.56 0.68 22.48
C TRP A 306 -31.26 1.89 23.08
N PRO A 307 -31.68 2.84 22.25
CA PRO A 307 -32.20 4.11 22.76
C PRO A 307 -33.58 4.02 23.47
N TRP A 308 -34.20 2.82 23.58
CA TRP A 308 -35.33 2.54 24.49
C TRP A 308 -34.91 1.94 25.85
N GLY A 309 -33.63 2.06 26.22
CA GLY A 309 -33.07 1.51 27.46
C GLY A 309 -32.82 0.00 27.44
N LYS A 310 -33.03 -0.67 26.30
CA LYS A 310 -32.73 -2.09 26.13
C LYS A 310 -31.25 -2.27 25.83
N VAL A 311 -30.56 -3.07 26.62
CA VAL A 311 -29.19 -3.49 26.30
C VAL A 311 -29.27 -4.69 25.36
N ILE A 312 -28.67 -4.57 24.19
CA ILE A 312 -28.61 -5.66 23.18
C ILE A 312 -27.14 -6.03 23.00
N VAL A 313 -26.82 -7.31 23.15
CA VAL A 313 -25.46 -7.83 22.93
C VAL A 313 -25.39 -8.44 21.54
N ILE A 314 -24.39 -8.05 20.76
CA ILE A 314 -24.27 -8.47 19.36
C ILE A 314 -22.84 -8.95 19.09
N PRO A 315 -22.67 -10.14 18.48
CA PRO A 315 -21.35 -10.61 18.08
C PRO A 315 -20.87 -9.84 16.85
N PHE A 316 -19.82 -9.03 17.02
CA PHE A 316 -19.13 -8.35 15.92
C PHE A 316 -17.91 -9.17 15.46
N PRO A 317 -17.66 -9.26 14.15
CA PRO A 317 -16.49 -9.93 13.61
C PRO A 317 -15.22 -9.08 13.82
N PHE A 318 -14.12 -9.71 14.23
CA PHE A 318 -12.82 -9.04 14.40
C PHE A 318 -11.85 -9.54 13.31
N PRO A 319 -11.78 -8.87 12.15
CA PRO A 319 -10.90 -9.28 11.08
C PRO A 319 -9.44 -9.01 11.42
N ARG A 320 -8.60 -9.94 10.99
CA ARG A 320 -7.16 -9.81 11.05
C ARG A 320 -6.55 -9.76 9.66
N LEU A 321 -5.63 -8.82 9.45
CA LEU A 321 -4.79 -8.78 8.28
C LEU A 321 -3.69 -9.81 8.47
N VAL A 322 -3.59 -10.80 7.59
CA VAL A 322 -2.57 -11.86 7.68
C VAL A 322 -1.77 -11.97 6.38
N PRO A 323 -0.48 -12.33 6.45
CA PRO A 323 0.29 -12.70 5.27
C PRO A 323 -0.37 -13.87 4.54
N CYS A 324 -0.27 -13.88 3.21
CA CYS A 324 -0.77 -14.98 2.40
C CYS A 324 0.12 -15.23 1.19
N ILE A 325 -0.01 -16.42 0.61
CA ILE A 325 0.75 -16.79 -0.58
C ILE A 325 0.07 -16.18 -1.80
N SER A 326 0.83 -15.41 -2.57
CA SER A 326 0.37 -14.84 -3.82
C SER A 326 -0.14 -15.93 -4.77
N SER A 327 -1.30 -15.72 -5.37
CA SER A 327 -1.76 -16.49 -6.53
C SER A 327 -1.16 -15.99 -7.85
N CYS A 328 -0.28 -14.98 -7.80
CA CYS A 328 0.30 -14.37 -8.98
C CYS A 328 1.36 -15.26 -9.62
N THR A 329 1.37 -15.28 -10.95
CA THR A 329 2.56 -15.67 -11.71
C THR A 329 3.48 -14.46 -11.80
N ALA A 330 4.54 -14.42 -11.01
CA ALA A 330 5.54 -13.37 -11.11
C ALA A 330 6.86 -13.90 -11.70
N ARG A 331 7.34 -13.14 -12.67
CA ARG A 331 8.61 -13.31 -13.36
C ARG A 331 9.57 -12.26 -12.84
N PHE A 332 10.78 -12.67 -12.52
CA PHE A 332 11.86 -11.79 -12.13
C PHE A 332 12.99 -11.95 -13.13
N ASP A 333 13.30 -10.86 -13.85
CA ASP A 333 14.46 -10.77 -14.70
C ASP A 333 15.59 -10.09 -13.94
N HIS A 334 16.77 -10.69 -13.99
CA HIS A 334 17.95 -10.28 -13.26
C HIS A 334 19.02 -9.86 -14.23
N GLN A 335 19.80 -8.85 -13.85
CA GLN A 335 21.09 -8.56 -14.43
C GLN A 335 22.10 -8.30 -13.32
N GLY A 336 23.22 -9.01 -13.39
CA GLY A 336 24.39 -8.74 -12.58
C GLY A 336 25.57 -8.39 -13.48
N ARG A 337 26.28 -7.32 -13.13
CA ARG A 337 27.58 -6.99 -13.71
C ARG A 337 28.58 -6.88 -12.59
N VAL A 338 29.74 -7.51 -12.75
CA VAL A 338 30.84 -7.43 -11.81
C VAL A 338 32.13 -7.13 -12.56
N SER A 339 32.96 -6.29 -11.98
CA SER A 339 34.23 -5.85 -12.56
C SER A 339 35.29 -5.76 -11.50
N GLY A 340 36.51 -6.19 -11.82
CA GLY A 340 37.64 -6.14 -10.91
C GLY A 340 38.91 -5.86 -11.67
N SER A 341 39.82 -5.12 -11.07
CA SER A 341 41.15 -4.89 -11.58
C SER A 341 42.18 -5.09 -10.49
N THR A 342 43.29 -5.70 -10.86
CA THR A 342 44.46 -5.89 -10.01
C THR A 342 45.64 -5.22 -10.67
N PHE A 343 46.55 -4.67 -9.87
CA PHE A 343 47.73 -4.00 -10.37
C PHE A 343 48.95 -4.37 -9.53
N VAL A 344 50.07 -4.63 -10.20
CA VAL A 344 51.35 -4.98 -9.59
C VAL A 344 52.47 -4.29 -10.36
N THR A 345 53.42 -3.63 -9.66
CA THR A 345 54.57 -2.97 -10.29
C THR A 345 55.86 -3.17 -9.50
N TYR A 346 57.00 -3.11 -10.20
CA TYR A 346 58.38 -3.06 -9.69
C TYR A 346 58.93 -4.35 -9.04
N THR A 347 58.58 -5.55 -9.51
CA THR A 347 59.21 -6.78 -8.98
C THR A 347 60.69 -6.91 -9.38
N SER A 348 61.60 -6.35 -8.58
CA SER A 348 63.04 -6.56 -8.69
C SER A 348 63.45 -7.96 -8.17
N PRO A 349 64.69 -8.42 -8.42
CA PRO A 349 65.23 -9.60 -7.73
C PRO A 349 65.11 -9.44 -6.21
N GLY A 350 64.50 -10.43 -5.55
CA GLY A 350 64.28 -10.41 -4.09
C GLY A 350 63.09 -9.57 -3.61
N SER A 351 62.27 -8.98 -4.49
CA SER A 351 61.01 -8.29 -4.14
C SER A 351 59.80 -9.05 -4.68
N SER A 352 58.64 -8.94 -4.02
CA SER A 352 57.41 -9.60 -4.43
C SER A 352 56.17 -8.73 -4.19
N ALA A 353 55.19 -8.85 -5.08
CA ALA A 353 53.88 -8.21 -4.94
C ALA A 353 52.79 -9.15 -5.42
N THR A 354 51.69 -9.20 -4.67
CA THR A 354 50.52 -10.01 -4.96
C THR A 354 49.25 -9.20 -4.87
N ALA A 355 48.44 -9.20 -5.91
CA ALA A 355 47.09 -8.63 -5.92
C ALA A 355 46.10 -9.66 -6.45
N LYS A 356 44.97 -9.83 -5.77
CA LYS A 356 43.90 -10.77 -6.14
C LYS A 356 42.53 -10.16 -5.87
N GLU A 357 41.65 -10.21 -6.87
CA GLU A 357 40.26 -9.79 -6.77
C GLU A 357 39.34 -10.91 -7.26
N GLN A 358 38.27 -11.18 -6.52
CA GLN A 358 37.26 -12.18 -6.85
C GLN A 358 35.87 -11.64 -6.59
N ALA A 359 34.93 -11.97 -7.47
CA ALA A 359 33.53 -11.65 -7.28
C ALA A 359 32.65 -12.84 -7.65
N VAL A 360 31.51 -12.96 -6.98
CA VAL A 360 30.48 -13.95 -7.27
C VAL A 360 29.14 -13.24 -7.37
N TYR A 361 28.48 -13.32 -8.53
CA TYR A 361 27.09 -12.89 -8.67
C TYR A 361 26.17 -14.09 -8.52
N ARG A 362 25.12 -13.96 -7.71
CA ARG A 362 24.14 -14.99 -7.41
C ARG A 362 22.72 -14.49 -7.63
N VAL A 363 21.86 -15.40 -8.07
CA VAL A 363 20.40 -15.23 -8.08
C VAL A 363 19.81 -16.35 -7.23
N ASP A 364 19.06 -15.99 -6.19
CA ASP A 364 18.46 -16.92 -5.22
C ASP A 364 19.45 -17.98 -4.69
N GLY A 365 20.69 -17.55 -4.43
CA GLY A 365 21.78 -18.39 -3.94
C GLY A 365 22.59 -19.11 -5.03
N THR A 366 22.04 -19.26 -6.24
CA THR A 366 22.70 -19.92 -7.37
C THR A 366 23.76 -19.02 -7.99
N PRO A 367 25.04 -19.42 -8.06
CA PRO A 367 26.10 -18.62 -8.66
C PRO A 367 25.98 -18.60 -10.19
N LEU A 368 26.00 -17.40 -10.77
CA LEU A 368 25.89 -17.16 -12.22
C LEU A 368 27.15 -16.54 -12.83
N LEU A 369 27.95 -15.82 -12.02
CA LEU A 369 29.28 -15.35 -12.40
C LEU A 369 30.23 -15.65 -11.25
N THR A 370 31.44 -16.08 -11.57
CA THR A 370 32.50 -16.34 -10.58
C THR A 370 33.88 -15.88 -11.09
N PRO A 371 34.02 -14.63 -11.59
CA PRO A 371 35.29 -14.16 -12.12
C PRO A 371 36.34 -13.94 -11.02
N SER A 372 37.59 -14.06 -11.44
CA SER A 372 38.76 -13.70 -10.62
C SER A 372 39.83 -13.05 -11.48
N ALA A 373 40.53 -12.08 -10.91
CA ALA A 373 41.74 -11.51 -11.48
C ALA A 373 42.88 -11.60 -10.45
N SER A 374 44.10 -11.77 -10.95
CA SER A 374 45.31 -11.77 -10.15
C SER A 374 46.47 -11.14 -10.91
N GLN A 375 47.44 -10.57 -10.19
CA GLN A 375 48.75 -10.17 -10.72
C GLN A 375 48.71 -9.31 -12.00
N GLY A 376 48.01 -8.17 -11.95
CA GLY A 376 47.91 -7.25 -13.09
C GLY A 376 46.77 -7.57 -14.06
N GLY A 377 45.95 -8.58 -13.76
CA GLY A 377 44.76 -8.93 -14.52
C GLY A 377 43.54 -8.07 -14.20
N SER A 378 42.50 -8.17 -15.05
CA SER A 378 41.20 -7.55 -14.83
C SER A 378 40.05 -8.40 -15.39
N PHE A 379 38.82 -8.12 -14.94
CA PHE A 379 37.59 -8.67 -15.48
C PHE A 379 36.48 -7.62 -15.49
N ASN A 380 35.54 -7.75 -16.43
CA ASN A 380 34.31 -6.98 -16.50
C ASN A 380 33.25 -7.86 -17.17
N GLN A 381 32.46 -8.56 -16.35
CA GLN A 381 31.54 -9.60 -16.79
C GLN A 381 30.11 -9.20 -16.47
N ILE A 382 29.19 -9.53 -17.38
CA ILE A 382 27.75 -9.30 -17.24
C ILE A 382 27.01 -10.60 -17.48
N ASN A 383 25.98 -10.86 -16.68
CA ASN A 383 25.10 -12.00 -16.87
C ASN A 383 23.66 -11.61 -16.51
N GLY A 384 22.71 -12.26 -17.16
CA GLY A 384 21.29 -12.14 -16.86
C GLY A 384 20.68 -13.50 -16.57
N ALA A 385 19.60 -13.51 -15.79
CA ALA A 385 18.83 -14.71 -15.52
C ALA A 385 17.35 -14.35 -15.36
N THR A 386 16.49 -15.33 -15.59
CA THR A 386 15.06 -15.19 -15.35
C THR A 386 14.63 -16.28 -14.38
N VAL A 387 13.91 -15.89 -13.32
CA VAL A 387 13.33 -16.82 -12.35
C VAL A 387 11.85 -16.54 -12.17
N PHE A 388 11.10 -17.57 -11.81
CA PHE A 388 9.68 -17.48 -11.52
C PHE A 388 9.46 -17.77 -10.03
N SER A 389 8.74 -16.89 -9.35
CA SER A 389 8.46 -17.00 -7.93
C SER A 389 7.18 -16.26 -7.63
N ASN A 390 6.37 -16.77 -6.71
CA ASN A 390 5.16 -16.09 -6.23
C ASN A 390 5.41 -15.24 -4.98
N ILE A 391 6.66 -15.20 -4.48
CA ILE A 391 7.01 -14.50 -3.23
C ILE A 391 8.07 -13.42 -3.48
N GLY A 392 8.97 -13.62 -4.45
CA GLY A 392 10.07 -12.70 -4.71
C GLY A 392 11.33 -13.39 -5.19
N SER A 393 12.33 -12.59 -5.55
CA SER A 393 13.67 -13.06 -5.89
C SER A 393 14.76 -12.08 -5.41
N THR A 394 15.96 -12.60 -5.24
CA THR A 394 17.13 -11.92 -4.68
C THR A 394 18.32 -11.99 -5.63
N GLY A 395 18.91 -10.83 -5.94
CA GLY A 395 20.21 -10.71 -6.60
C GLY A 395 21.27 -10.31 -5.58
N ARG A 396 22.42 -10.99 -5.60
CA ARG A 396 23.50 -10.79 -4.63
C ARG A 396 24.88 -10.83 -5.29
N VAL A 397 25.76 -9.93 -4.88
CA VAL A 397 27.18 -9.96 -5.22
C VAL A 397 27.99 -10.13 -3.94
N ASP A 398 28.80 -11.18 -3.91
CA ASP A 398 29.85 -11.38 -2.92
C ASP A 398 31.20 -10.99 -3.56
N SER A 399 32.05 -10.27 -2.85
CA SER A 399 33.36 -9.83 -3.34
C SER A 399 34.46 -10.06 -2.32
N TYR A 400 35.67 -10.32 -2.81
CA TYR A 400 36.87 -10.52 -2.03
C TYR A 400 38.09 -9.90 -2.72
N GLY A 401 38.83 -9.08 -1.98
CA GLY A 401 40.08 -8.47 -2.43
C GLY A 401 41.24 -8.77 -1.49
N TYR A 402 42.44 -9.01 -2.03
CA TYR A 402 43.68 -9.27 -1.29
C TYR A 402 44.87 -8.57 -1.94
N VAL A 403 45.73 -7.98 -1.10
CA VAL A 403 47.00 -7.36 -1.52
C VAL A 403 48.14 -7.75 -0.59
N GLN A 404 49.34 -7.91 -1.16
CA GLN A 404 50.59 -8.11 -0.44
C GLN A 404 51.75 -7.47 -1.20
N ALA A 405 52.69 -6.86 -0.50
CA ALA A 405 53.94 -6.35 -1.09
C ALA A 405 55.13 -6.48 -0.12
N ALA A 406 56.27 -6.95 -0.61
CA ALA A 406 57.54 -7.07 0.10
C ALA A 406 58.70 -6.63 -0.80
N ALA A 407 59.68 -5.91 -0.26
CA ALA A 407 60.78 -5.40 -1.04
C ALA A 407 62.13 -5.56 -0.34
N THR A 408 63.19 -5.72 -1.14
CA THR A 408 64.58 -5.73 -0.65
C THR A 408 65.25 -4.41 -1.06
N PHE A 409 65.75 -3.62 -0.12
CA PHE A 409 66.43 -2.35 -0.43
C PHE A 409 67.61 -2.59 -1.40
N PRO A 410 67.78 -1.79 -2.47
CA PRO A 410 67.16 -0.49 -2.79
C PRO A 410 65.87 -0.55 -3.64
N TYR A 411 65.22 -1.71 -3.73
CA TYR A 411 64.09 -1.94 -4.62
C TYR A 411 62.72 -1.71 -3.95
N PHE A 412 61.65 -1.64 -4.75
CA PHE A 412 60.28 -1.32 -4.32
C PHE A 412 59.29 -2.34 -4.87
N ALA A 413 58.16 -2.60 -4.20
CA ALA A 413 57.09 -3.42 -4.75
C ALA A 413 55.72 -2.84 -4.37
N SER A 414 54.75 -2.87 -5.29
CA SER A 414 53.39 -2.42 -5.02
C SER A 414 52.31 -3.37 -5.56
N ALA A 415 51.20 -3.46 -4.84
CA ALA A 415 50.02 -4.23 -5.21
C ALA A 415 48.75 -3.41 -4.94
N SER A 416 47.76 -3.45 -5.84
CA SER A 416 46.44 -2.87 -5.59
C SER A 416 45.28 -3.63 -6.23
N VAL A 417 44.10 -3.48 -5.64
CA VAL A 417 42.83 -4.05 -6.12
C VAL A 417 41.72 -3.00 -6.15
N ALA A 418 40.87 -3.05 -7.17
CA ALA A 418 39.66 -2.24 -7.27
C ALA A 418 38.50 -3.06 -7.87
N ASN A 419 37.27 -2.76 -7.49
CA ASN A 419 36.09 -3.54 -7.84
C ASN A 419 34.89 -2.62 -8.15
N GLY A 420 33.97 -3.10 -8.97
CA GLY A 420 32.63 -2.55 -9.11
C GLY A 420 31.58 -3.62 -9.40
N HIS A 421 30.35 -3.34 -9.01
CA HIS A 421 29.18 -4.17 -9.28
C HIS A 421 27.97 -3.32 -9.68
N SER A 422 27.06 -3.92 -10.44
CA SER A 422 25.68 -3.49 -10.57
C SER A 422 24.75 -4.69 -10.52
N ILE A 423 23.65 -4.56 -9.79
CA ILE A 423 22.59 -5.56 -9.69
C ILE A 423 21.29 -4.87 -10.05
N ALA A 424 20.53 -5.43 -10.98
CA ALA A 424 19.20 -4.97 -11.33
C ALA A 424 18.24 -6.16 -11.33
N ILE A 425 17.04 -5.94 -10.81
CA ILE A 425 15.93 -6.89 -10.85
C ILE A 425 14.71 -6.15 -11.38
N HIS A 426 14.13 -6.71 -12.43
CA HIS A 426 12.86 -6.34 -12.98
C HIS A 426 11.84 -7.41 -12.58
N GLY A 427 10.82 -7.04 -11.82
CA GLY A 427 9.69 -7.90 -11.48
C GLY A 427 8.51 -7.58 -12.36
N TYR A 428 7.90 -8.59 -12.96
CA TYR A 428 6.62 -8.49 -13.63
C TYR A 428 5.65 -9.49 -13.01
N ALA A 429 4.54 -8.99 -12.50
CA ALA A 429 3.50 -9.81 -11.90
C ALA A 429 2.17 -9.54 -12.58
N ARG A 430 1.47 -10.63 -12.87
CA ARG A 430 0.07 -10.58 -13.27
C ARG A 430 -0.75 -11.15 -12.13
N CYS A 431 -1.40 -10.26 -11.40
CA CYS A 431 -2.11 -10.54 -10.18
C CYS A 431 -3.61 -10.30 -10.40
N PRO A 432 -4.47 -11.25 -10.03
CA PRO A 432 -5.91 -11.02 -10.12
C PRO A 432 -6.39 -9.79 -9.31
N TYR A 433 -5.68 -9.41 -8.22
CA TYR A 433 -6.08 -8.34 -7.29
C TYR A 433 -4.93 -7.42 -6.84
N GLY A 434 -4.04 -7.05 -7.77
CA GLY A 434 -2.96 -6.05 -7.58
C GLY A 434 -1.58 -6.62 -7.19
N PRO A 435 -0.48 -5.83 -7.27
CA PRO A 435 -0.27 -4.79 -8.26
C PRO A 435 0.05 -5.47 -9.60
N ASN A 436 -0.74 -5.17 -10.62
CA ASN A 436 -0.40 -5.60 -11.97
C ASN A 436 0.74 -4.72 -12.50
N GLY A 437 1.69 -5.35 -13.18
CA GLY A 437 2.71 -4.63 -13.92
C GLY A 437 4.11 -4.78 -13.35
N HIS A 438 4.92 -3.78 -13.68
CA HIS A 438 6.37 -3.86 -13.56
C HIS A 438 6.85 -3.16 -12.29
N ALA A 439 7.82 -3.77 -11.62
CA ALA A 439 8.61 -3.14 -10.58
C ALA A 439 10.10 -3.28 -10.89
N ALA A 440 10.87 -2.30 -10.46
CA ALA A 440 12.29 -2.25 -10.68
C ALA A 440 13.00 -1.99 -9.35
N VAL A 441 14.06 -2.75 -9.09
CA VAL A 441 14.97 -2.52 -7.97
C VAL A 441 16.40 -2.70 -8.46
N TRP A 442 17.31 -1.83 -8.04
CA TRP A 442 18.70 -1.91 -8.47
C TRP A 442 19.66 -1.29 -7.47
N THR A 443 20.89 -1.78 -7.46
CA THR A 443 21.99 -1.19 -6.72
C THR A 443 23.27 -1.28 -7.53
N TYR A 444 24.20 -0.35 -7.32
CA TYR A 444 25.54 -0.44 -7.89
C TYR A 444 26.55 0.22 -6.96
N GLY A 445 27.81 -0.13 -7.16
CA GLY A 445 28.89 0.44 -6.41
C GLY A 445 30.22 0.12 -7.05
N THR A 446 31.15 1.07 -7.04
CA THR A 446 32.49 0.88 -7.58
C THR A 446 33.51 1.69 -6.79
N SER A 447 34.73 1.17 -6.70
CA SER A 447 35.93 1.91 -6.29
C SER A 447 36.77 2.36 -7.48
N GLN A 448 36.43 1.92 -8.69
CA GLN A 448 37.01 2.39 -9.95
C GLN A 448 36.37 3.74 -10.31
N GLY A 449 37.16 4.67 -10.88
CA GLY A 449 36.75 6.06 -11.12
C GLY A 449 35.57 6.29 -12.09
N ILE A 450 35.34 7.55 -12.47
CA ILE A 450 34.16 8.03 -13.22
C ILE A 450 33.79 7.17 -14.45
N PRO A 451 34.72 6.74 -15.32
CA PRO A 451 34.37 5.93 -16.49
C PRO A 451 33.63 4.63 -16.13
N GLN A 452 34.05 3.97 -15.04
CA GLN A 452 33.40 2.73 -14.60
C GLN A 452 32.05 3.02 -13.94
N THR A 453 31.94 4.08 -13.15
CA THR A 453 30.66 4.52 -12.56
C THR A 453 29.61 4.74 -13.64
N ASN A 454 29.96 5.46 -14.71
CA ASN A 454 29.05 5.70 -15.83
C ASN A 454 28.67 4.38 -16.54
N SER A 455 29.66 3.51 -16.79
CA SER A 455 29.42 2.20 -17.41
C SER A 455 28.46 1.31 -16.60
N LEU A 456 28.58 1.30 -15.27
CA LEU A 456 27.67 0.55 -14.39
C LEU A 456 26.26 1.15 -14.37
N ARG A 457 26.14 2.48 -14.30
CA ARG A 457 24.85 3.19 -14.36
C ARG A 457 24.15 2.96 -15.71
N SER A 458 24.88 3.09 -16.82
CA SER A 458 24.35 2.80 -18.16
C SER A 458 23.93 1.35 -18.31
N SER A 459 24.60 0.39 -17.65
CA SER A 459 24.16 -1.02 -17.64
C SER A 459 22.75 -1.16 -17.06
N ILE A 460 22.49 -0.51 -15.91
CA ILE A 460 21.19 -0.51 -15.26
C ILE A 460 20.14 0.14 -16.15
N GLN A 461 20.44 1.32 -16.70
CA GLN A 461 19.53 2.04 -17.59
C GLN A 461 19.17 1.21 -18.82
N ASN A 462 20.16 0.60 -19.49
CA ASN A 462 19.93 -0.24 -20.65
C ASN A 462 19.09 -1.47 -20.31
N PHE A 463 19.30 -2.08 -19.15
CA PHE A 463 18.52 -3.23 -18.69
C PHE A 463 17.04 -2.89 -18.47
N PHE A 464 16.72 -1.70 -17.97
CA PHE A 464 15.33 -1.30 -17.73
C PHE A 464 14.67 -0.65 -18.95
N LEU A 465 15.45 -0.06 -19.86
CA LEU A 465 14.94 0.57 -21.07
C LEU A 465 14.17 -0.40 -21.97
N GLN A 466 14.60 -1.67 -22.03
CA GLN A 466 13.89 -2.71 -22.79
C GLN A 466 12.45 -2.97 -22.27
N TRP A 467 12.16 -2.56 -21.03
CA TRP A 467 10.84 -2.65 -20.40
C TRP A 467 10.11 -1.30 -20.35
N GLY A 468 10.65 -0.24 -20.97
CA GLY A 468 10.09 1.10 -20.93
C GLY A 468 10.21 1.79 -19.56
N ILE A 469 11.04 1.27 -18.65
CA ILE A 469 11.20 1.81 -17.30
C ILE A 469 12.38 2.79 -17.31
N LEU A 470 12.09 4.07 -17.05
CA LEU A 470 13.11 5.10 -16.90
C LEU A 470 13.68 5.05 -15.48
N THR A 471 14.95 4.66 -15.38
CA THR A 471 15.69 4.69 -14.11
C THR A 471 16.71 5.83 -14.10
N LEU A 472 16.75 6.58 -12.99
CA LEU A 472 17.80 7.56 -12.68
C LEU A 472 18.72 6.98 -11.58
N PRO A 473 19.57 5.98 -11.90
CA PRO A 473 20.45 5.33 -10.92
C PRO A 473 21.53 6.25 -10.40
#